data_AF-A0A5M9JR25-F1
#
_entry.id   AF-A0A5M9JR25-F1
#
_cell.length_a   1.000
_cell.length_b   1.000
_cell.length_c   1.000
_cell.angle_alpha   90.00
_cell.angle_beta   90.00
_cell.angle_gamma   90.00
#
_symmetry.space_group_name_H-M   'P 1'
#
loop_
_entity.id
_entity.type
_entity.pdbx_description
1 polymer ?
#
loop_
_entity_poly.entity_id
_entity_poly.type
_entity_poly.pdbx_seq_one_letter_code
_entity_poly.pdbx_strand_id
1 'polypeptide(L)'
;MVSMISYGGMTIEIKFISQHFTKKIPLINDPIIRAGVPDCWGTHGIKPFSSPITPPTNAGVLVPEPSLANPAPPPQLTPTPPSSSTFTLSFKLPDSRPPSPTSSIFSSTSQDTMTTSSSMPGSARPHPADVAERDYFSENPPPATLATHTSLAQAFIDMHAAAGRRVVLVTSGGTTVPLERQTVRFIDNFSAGTRGATSAEYFLEAGYAVIFLHRQFSLQPYSRHYSHATDCVLDFLHEGPDGSVLANEECREKMVTVLRRYRSARARNLLLTLPFTTITDYLFVLRAIAQLMRPLGPRGLLYLAAAVSDFFVPPERMQEHKIQSTNATDANTPEIRGSEERGEGEEEEAFDNFDSSPSVPRSKRLIVDLDPVPKFLKNLVDGWAPEGMIVSFKLETDPSILVRKAKYSLDRYQHHLVIGNLLATRKWEVVFVAPGSKDRWIRVPRSKRKRTISGVEDLVGAAARGGEIGDEPLDPTELPDGEPELEIESLIIPAVEALHTAHIHAPRKREV
;
A
#
# COMPACT_ATOMS: atom_id res chain seq x y z
N MET A 1 -7.03 9.06 -11.06
CA MET A 1 -5.73 8.54 -11.52
C MET A 1 -5.99 7.10 -11.91
N VAL A 2 -6.08 6.79 -13.20
CA VAL A 2 -6.42 5.43 -13.68
C VAL A 2 -5.11 4.65 -13.83
N SER A 3 -5.08 3.41 -13.32
CA SER A 3 -4.01 2.46 -13.61
C SER A 3 -4.61 1.35 -14.47
N MET A 4 -4.04 1.14 -15.66
CA MET A 4 -4.42 0.03 -16.54
C MET A 4 -3.34 -1.05 -16.47
N ILE A 5 -3.77 -2.28 -16.22
CA ILE A 5 -2.94 -3.48 -16.33
C ILE A 5 -3.66 -4.43 -17.29
N SER A 6 -2.96 -4.91 -18.32
CA SER A 6 -3.47 -5.90 -19.26
C SER A 6 -2.86 -7.26 -18.98
N TYR A 7 -3.70 -8.29 -18.90
CA TYR A 7 -3.27 -9.69 -18.75
C TYR A 7 -4.19 -10.56 -19.60
N GLY A 8 -3.63 -11.38 -20.48
CA GLY A 8 -4.39 -12.37 -21.27
C GLY A 8 -5.49 -11.81 -22.18
N GLY A 9 -5.39 -10.55 -22.64
CA GLY A 9 -6.42 -9.91 -23.46
C GLY A 9 -7.62 -9.34 -22.68
N MET A 10 -7.51 -9.29 -21.35
CA MET A 10 -8.45 -8.60 -20.45
C MET A 10 -7.79 -7.33 -19.92
N THR A 11 -8.55 -6.24 -19.80
CA THR A 11 -8.09 -4.98 -19.19
C THR A 11 -8.79 -4.76 -17.86
N ILE A 12 -7.99 -4.54 -16.80
CA ILE A 12 -8.51 -4.14 -15.49
C ILE A 12 -8.47 -2.61 -15.42
N GLU A 13 -9.61 -2.00 -15.13
CA GLU A 13 -9.75 -0.56 -14.91
C GLU A 13 -10.19 -0.31 -13.47
N ILE A 14 -9.31 0.29 -12.66
CA ILE A 14 -9.63 0.62 -11.27
C ILE A 14 -10.11 2.07 -11.22
N LYS A 15 -11.39 2.25 -10.85
CA LYS A 15 -12.01 3.57 -10.69
C LYS A 15 -12.03 3.95 -9.21
N PHE A 16 -11.47 5.12 -8.91
CA PHE A 16 -11.45 5.70 -7.57
C PHE A 16 -12.54 6.76 -7.45
N ILE A 17 -13.54 6.51 -6.60
CA ILE A 17 -14.63 7.46 -6.38
C ILE A 17 -14.12 8.58 -5.46
N SER A 18 -14.10 9.81 -5.96
CA SER A 18 -13.66 11.00 -5.22
C SER A 18 -14.77 12.05 -5.19
N GLN A 19 -15.17 12.47 -3.98
CA GLN A 19 -16.05 13.62 -3.81
C GLN A 19 -15.33 14.91 -4.24
N HIS A 20 -16.05 15.78 -4.96
CA HIS A 20 -15.45 16.86 -5.76
C HIS A 20 -14.62 17.90 -4.98
N PHE A 21 -13.48 18.27 -5.57
CA PHE A 21 -12.88 19.60 -5.44
C PHE A 21 -12.36 20.07 -6.80
N THR A 22 -13.02 21.05 -7.42
CA THR A 22 -12.62 21.64 -8.70
C THR A 22 -11.87 22.95 -8.49
N LYS A 23 -10.60 22.99 -8.92
CA LYS A 23 -9.88 24.25 -9.20
C LYS A 23 -9.20 24.12 -10.56
N LYS A 24 -9.59 24.97 -11.51
CA LYS A 24 -9.02 25.03 -12.85
C LYS A 24 -7.60 25.61 -12.79
N ILE A 25 -6.67 25.00 -13.49
CA ILE A 25 -5.38 25.57 -13.91
C ILE A 25 -5.32 25.41 -15.43
N PRO A 26 -5.02 26.46 -16.22
CA PRO A 26 -4.99 26.35 -17.68
C PRO A 26 -3.74 25.60 -18.16
N LEU A 27 -3.92 24.71 -19.13
CA LEU A 27 -2.84 24.09 -19.89
C LEU A 27 -2.34 25.06 -20.98
N ILE A 28 -1.02 25.24 -21.05
CA ILE A 28 -0.34 25.84 -22.20
C ILE A 28 0.17 24.69 -23.06
N ASN A 29 -0.16 24.71 -24.35
CA ASN A 29 0.34 23.75 -25.34
C ASN A 29 1.62 24.28 -25.99
N ASP A 30 2.64 23.42 -26.11
CA ASP A 30 3.59 23.47 -27.22
C ASP A 30 4.20 22.06 -27.48
N PRO A 31 4.41 21.63 -28.74
CA PRO A 31 4.94 20.30 -29.09
C PRO A 31 6.44 20.30 -29.47
N ILE A 32 6.96 19.11 -29.89
CA ILE A 32 8.32 18.83 -30.44
C ILE A 32 9.35 18.55 -29.31
N ILE A 33 10.04 17.40 -29.19
CA ILE A 33 10.91 16.66 -30.14
C ILE A 33 10.81 15.12 -30.01
N ARG A 34 11.06 14.38 -31.10
CA ARG A 34 11.35 12.92 -31.14
C ARG A 34 12.85 12.62 -31.12
N ALA A 35 13.28 11.71 -30.24
CA ALA A 35 14.44 10.80 -30.34
C ALA A 35 14.29 9.77 -29.20
N GLY A 36 14.72 8.51 -29.26
CA GLY A 36 15.60 7.79 -30.18
C GLY A 36 16.40 6.78 -29.34
N VAL A 37 15.94 5.52 -29.26
CA VAL A 37 16.53 4.50 -28.37
C VAL A 37 17.61 3.70 -29.11
N PRO A 38 18.81 3.51 -28.55
CA PRO A 38 19.81 2.58 -29.07
C PRO A 38 19.77 1.22 -28.32
N ASP A 39 19.55 0.14 -29.07
CA ASP A 39 19.76 -1.23 -28.59
C ASP A 39 21.26 -1.55 -28.47
N CYS A 40 21.67 -2.16 -27.35
CA CYS A 40 23.04 -2.60 -27.11
C CYS A 40 23.08 -3.94 -26.32
N TRP A 41 22.99 -5.06 -27.02
CA TRP A 41 23.41 -6.37 -26.50
C TRP A 41 24.27 -7.08 -27.55
N GLY A 42 25.59 -7.06 -27.36
CA GLY A 42 26.54 -7.84 -28.14
C GLY A 42 27.17 -8.92 -27.27
N THR A 43 26.99 -10.19 -27.64
CA THR A 43 27.64 -11.33 -27.00
C THR A 43 28.72 -11.91 -27.91
N HIS A 44 29.94 -12.07 -27.38
CA HIS A 44 31.07 -12.62 -28.12
C HIS A 44 30.85 -14.11 -28.44
N GLY A 45 31.16 -14.49 -29.68
CA GLY A 45 31.04 -15.88 -30.14
C GLY A 45 32.29 -16.71 -29.86
N ILE A 46 32.08 -18.02 -29.65
CA ILE A 46 33.10 -19.07 -29.81
C ILE A 46 32.49 -20.19 -30.67
N LYS A 47 33.23 -20.57 -31.71
CA LYS A 47 33.11 -21.79 -32.56
C LYS A 47 34.50 -22.46 -32.54
N PRO A 48 34.73 -23.70 -33.07
CA PRO A 48 33.86 -24.54 -33.92
C PRO A 48 33.80 -26.04 -33.51
N PHE A 49 33.02 -26.87 -34.21
CA PHE A 49 33.48 -28.00 -35.06
C PHE A 49 32.30 -28.76 -35.72
N SER A 50 32.60 -29.68 -36.63
CA SER A 50 31.68 -30.45 -37.50
C SER A 50 32.29 -31.86 -37.79
N SER A 51 31.68 -32.83 -38.50
CA SER A 51 30.65 -32.80 -39.55
C SER A 51 29.65 -34.01 -39.43
N PRO A 52 29.00 -34.62 -40.46
CA PRO A 52 27.70 -35.30 -40.27
C PRO A 52 27.69 -36.85 -40.45
N ILE A 53 26.57 -37.50 -40.12
CA ILE A 53 26.20 -38.87 -40.58
C ILE A 53 24.70 -38.90 -40.96
N THR A 54 24.36 -39.61 -42.05
CA THR A 54 23.02 -39.78 -42.64
C THR A 54 22.65 -41.29 -42.84
N PRO A 55 21.39 -41.66 -43.17
CA PRO A 55 20.74 -42.89 -42.68
C PRO A 55 20.52 -43.99 -43.76
N PRO A 56 19.72 -45.02 -43.42
CA PRO A 56 18.60 -45.46 -44.30
C PRO A 56 17.31 -45.87 -43.51
N THR A 57 16.16 -46.29 -44.08
CA THR A 57 15.33 -45.89 -45.25
C THR A 57 14.07 -46.79 -45.30
N ASN A 58 12.84 -46.26 -45.41
CA ASN A 58 11.63 -46.85 -46.07
C ASN A 58 10.37 -45.96 -45.81
N ALA A 59 9.72 -45.36 -46.84
CA ALA A 59 8.60 -45.87 -47.67
C ALA A 59 7.21 -45.77 -46.99
N GLY A 60 6.10 -45.27 -47.58
CA GLY A 60 5.75 -44.62 -48.87
C GLY A 60 4.23 -44.23 -48.81
N VAL A 61 3.69 -43.23 -49.53
CA VAL A 61 2.96 -43.31 -50.83
C VAL A 61 2.31 -41.93 -51.15
N LEU A 62 2.02 -41.63 -52.43
CA LEU A 62 1.53 -40.35 -53.04
C LEU A 62 -0.02 -40.13 -52.95
N VAL A 63 -0.59 -38.90 -52.78
CA VAL A 63 -0.82 -37.72 -53.71
C VAL A 63 -1.95 -38.00 -54.75
N PRO A 64 -2.96 -37.12 -55.06
CA PRO A 64 -2.81 -35.72 -55.53
C PRO A 64 -3.85 -34.60 -55.17
N GLU A 65 -3.47 -33.34 -55.46
CA GLU A 65 -4.30 -32.12 -55.59
C GLU A 65 -4.94 -31.95 -57.00
N PRO A 66 -5.75 -30.89 -57.27
CA PRO A 66 -5.25 -29.81 -58.15
C PRO A 66 -5.74 -28.34 -57.92
N SER A 67 -4.79 -27.41 -57.75
CA SER A 67 -4.57 -26.11 -58.43
C SER A 67 -5.67 -25.06 -58.80
N LEU A 68 -5.45 -23.81 -58.32
CA LEU A 68 -5.42 -22.49 -59.02
C LEU A 68 -6.61 -21.92 -59.86
N ALA A 69 -7.09 -20.70 -59.50
CA ALA A 69 -7.04 -19.46 -60.34
C ALA A 69 -7.82 -18.25 -59.73
N ASN A 70 -7.46 -17.03 -60.18
CA ASN A 70 -8.07 -15.68 -59.96
C ASN A 70 -7.72 -14.84 -61.23
N PRO A 71 -8.24 -13.62 -61.57
CA PRO A 71 -9.09 -12.66 -60.82
C PRO A 71 -10.16 -11.86 -61.66
N ALA A 72 -10.68 -10.75 -61.09
CA ALA A 72 -11.04 -9.43 -61.73
C ALA A 72 -12.53 -8.90 -61.64
N PRO A 73 -12.76 -7.55 -61.66
CA PRO A 73 -13.94 -6.80 -61.13
C PRO A 73 -14.93 -6.36 -62.27
N PRO A 74 -15.93 -5.40 -62.19
CA PRO A 74 -16.16 -4.16 -61.37
C PRO A 74 -17.64 -4.02 -60.83
N PRO A 75 -18.29 -2.85 -60.54
CA PRO A 75 -17.88 -1.42 -60.49
C PRO A 75 -18.39 -0.58 -59.26
N GLN A 76 -18.01 0.71 -59.22
CA GLN A 76 -18.55 1.78 -58.33
C GLN A 76 -19.64 2.61 -59.04
N LEU A 77 -20.55 3.25 -58.28
CA LEU A 77 -21.33 4.45 -58.69
C LEU A 77 -21.64 5.34 -57.47
N THR A 78 -22.00 6.62 -57.72
CA THR A 78 -21.85 7.76 -56.79
C THR A 78 -23.21 8.43 -56.38
N PRO A 79 -23.36 9.73 -55.98
CA PRO A 79 -23.73 10.11 -54.60
C PRO A 79 -24.97 11.06 -54.45
N THR A 80 -25.16 11.63 -53.23
CA THR A 80 -25.92 12.87 -52.87
C THR A 80 -27.47 12.87 -52.75
N PRO A 81 -28.11 13.79 -51.97
CA PRO A 81 -27.73 14.40 -50.67
C PRO A 81 -28.95 14.49 -49.67
N PRO A 82 -29.25 15.54 -48.83
CA PRO A 82 -29.80 15.28 -47.48
C PRO A 82 -31.22 15.84 -47.20
N SER A 83 -31.85 15.43 -46.11
CA SER A 83 -32.96 16.17 -45.50
C SER A 83 -33.05 15.96 -43.99
N SER A 84 -33.17 17.05 -43.26
CA SER A 84 -33.32 17.09 -41.80
C SER A 84 -34.77 17.35 -41.40
N SER A 85 -35.30 16.58 -40.45
CA SER A 85 -36.40 17.05 -39.59
C SER A 85 -36.50 16.24 -38.29
N THR A 86 -36.34 16.95 -37.16
CA THR A 86 -36.54 16.44 -35.80
C THR A 86 -38.03 16.26 -35.51
N PHE A 87 -38.43 15.17 -34.86
CA PHE A 87 -39.65 15.16 -34.02
C PHE A 87 -39.52 14.19 -32.84
N THR A 88 -39.79 14.71 -31.64
CA THR A 88 -39.77 13.96 -30.37
C THR A 88 -41.17 13.41 -30.06
N LEU A 89 -41.27 12.18 -29.57
CA LEU A 89 -42.49 11.65 -28.96
C LEU A 89 -42.19 10.93 -27.63
N SER A 90 -42.61 11.54 -26.53
CA SER A 90 -42.60 10.98 -25.17
C SER A 90 -43.78 10.02 -24.96
N PHE A 91 -43.67 9.03 -24.05
CA PHE A 91 -44.82 8.63 -23.22
C PHE A 91 -44.46 8.05 -21.84
N LYS A 92 -44.87 8.81 -20.80
CA LYS A 92 -45.53 8.39 -19.54
C LYS A 92 -45.05 7.14 -18.77
N LEU A 93 -44.54 7.39 -17.56
CA LEU A 93 -44.74 6.53 -16.38
C LEU A 93 -45.65 7.27 -15.37
N PRO A 94 -46.42 6.55 -14.52
CA PRO A 94 -47.47 7.16 -13.68
C PRO A 94 -46.94 7.85 -12.42
N ASP A 95 -47.65 8.89 -11.99
CA ASP A 95 -47.33 9.72 -10.83
C ASP A 95 -47.51 9.00 -9.48
N SER A 96 -46.57 9.20 -8.56
CA SER A 96 -46.86 9.58 -7.18
C SER A 96 -45.59 9.95 -6.39
N ARG A 97 -45.42 11.24 -6.11
CA ARG A 97 -44.39 11.76 -5.19
C ARG A 97 -44.99 12.84 -4.28
N PRO A 98 -44.94 12.71 -2.95
CA PRO A 98 -45.16 13.84 -2.04
C PRO A 98 -43.91 14.74 -2.01
N PRO A 99 -44.06 16.08 -1.93
CA PRO A 99 -42.97 17.01 -2.18
C PRO A 99 -42.04 17.22 -0.96
N SER A 100 -40.76 17.42 -1.24
CA SER A 100 -39.78 18.00 -0.32
C SER A 100 -39.65 19.51 -0.62
N PRO A 101 -39.68 20.42 0.39
CA PRO A 101 -39.66 21.85 0.13
C PRO A 101 -38.25 22.36 -0.20
N THR A 102 -38.14 23.10 -1.30
CA THR A 102 -36.99 23.92 -1.65
C THR A 102 -36.94 25.17 -0.76
N SER A 103 -35.76 25.60 -0.32
CA SER A 103 -35.53 27.01 0.02
C SER A 103 -34.24 27.53 -0.62
N SER A 104 -34.39 28.67 -1.30
CA SER A 104 -33.36 29.38 -2.05
C SER A 104 -32.53 30.27 -1.14
N ILE A 105 -31.24 30.39 -1.43
CA ILE A 105 -30.33 31.33 -0.76
C ILE A 105 -30.04 32.49 -1.72
N PHE A 106 -30.43 33.71 -1.38
CA PHE A 106 -29.74 34.92 -1.84
C PHE A 106 -29.96 36.14 -0.91
N SER A 107 -28.85 36.58 -0.29
CA SER A 107 -28.47 37.96 0.10
C SER A 107 -29.36 38.85 1.00
N SER A 108 -28.76 39.33 2.10
CA SER A 108 -28.47 40.76 2.42
C SER A 108 -28.75 41.22 3.88
N THR A 109 -27.64 41.56 4.53
CA THR A 109 -27.34 42.64 5.51
C THR A 109 -28.36 43.16 6.55
N SER A 110 -27.87 43.27 7.80
CA SER A 110 -28.02 44.38 8.78
C SER A 110 -28.78 44.16 10.09
N GLN A 111 -28.04 44.45 11.18
CA GLN A 111 -28.42 45.07 12.47
C GLN A 111 -29.00 44.26 13.63
N ASP A 112 -28.59 44.73 14.81
CA ASP A 112 -28.73 44.21 16.16
C ASP A 112 -30.17 44.09 16.69
N THR A 113 -30.38 43.17 17.64
CA THR A 113 -31.04 43.43 18.94
C THR A 113 -30.84 42.23 19.88
N MET A 114 -30.55 42.48 21.16
CA MET A 114 -30.45 41.43 22.18
C MET A 114 -31.81 40.79 22.52
N THR A 115 -31.85 39.48 22.67
CA THR A 115 -32.80 38.82 23.59
C THR A 115 -32.14 37.63 24.30
N THR A 116 -32.50 37.45 25.57
CA THR A 116 -31.97 36.41 26.47
C THR A 116 -32.82 35.14 26.41
N SER A 117 -32.22 33.96 26.22
CA SER A 117 -32.87 32.69 26.54
C SER A 117 -31.90 31.57 26.95
N SER A 118 -32.25 30.95 28.08
CA SER A 118 -31.76 29.71 28.69
C SER A 118 -30.78 28.83 27.90
N SER A 119 -29.57 28.65 28.43
CA SER A 119 -28.61 27.64 28.00
C SER A 119 -28.97 26.24 28.48
N MET A 120 -29.52 25.41 27.60
CA MET A 120 -29.35 23.95 27.68
C MET A 120 -27.96 23.56 27.16
N PRO A 121 -27.30 22.51 27.69
CA PRO A 121 -25.97 22.11 27.24
C PRO A 121 -26.04 21.62 25.80
N GLY A 122 -25.41 22.37 24.90
CA GLY A 122 -25.36 22.01 23.49
C GLY A 122 -24.57 20.72 23.29
N SER A 123 -25.24 19.68 22.77
CA SER A 123 -24.56 18.52 22.20
C SER A 123 -23.62 19.01 21.10
N ALA A 124 -22.32 18.92 21.33
CA ALA A 124 -21.32 19.26 20.33
C ALA A 124 -21.59 18.42 19.08
N ARG A 125 -21.61 19.04 17.89
CA ARG A 125 -21.73 18.28 16.64
C ARG A 125 -20.54 17.33 16.57
N PRO A 126 -20.75 16.01 16.36
CA PRO A 126 -19.64 15.06 16.31
C PRO A 126 -18.67 15.44 15.20
N HIS A 127 -17.37 15.30 15.46
CA HIS A 127 -16.37 15.68 14.49
C HIS A 127 -16.46 14.72 13.27
N PRO A 128 -16.28 15.18 12.01
CA PRO A 128 -16.49 14.33 10.84
C PRO A 128 -15.65 13.03 10.81
N ALA A 129 -14.50 13.03 11.48
CA ALA A 129 -13.67 11.83 11.65
C ALA A 129 -14.28 10.80 12.61
N ASP A 130 -15.05 11.22 13.63
CA ASP A 130 -15.70 10.32 14.60
C ASP A 130 -16.91 9.64 13.96
N VAL A 131 -17.63 10.38 13.12
CA VAL A 131 -18.74 9.86 12.30
C VAL A 131 -18.21 8.80 11.34
N ALA A 132 -17.19 9.13 10.53
CA ALA A 132 -16.58 8.18 9.60
C ALA A 132 -15.91 6.97 10.29
N GLU A 133 -15.41 7.11 11.52
CA GLU A 133 -14.98 5.96 12.34
C GLU A 133 -16.16 5.07 12.70
N ARG A 134 -17.19 5.65 13.34
CA ARG A 134 -18.36 4.92 13.83
C ARG A 134 -19.03 4.16 12.70
N ASP A 135 -19.26 4.83 11.58
CA ASP A 135 -19.99 4.29 10.44
C ASP A 135 -19.23 3.08 9.87
N TYR A 136 -17.92 3.22 9.59
CA TYR A 136 -17.06 2.11 9.15
C TYR A 136 -17.08 0.90 10.11
N PHE A 137 -16.90 1.12 11.42
CA PHE A 137 -16.90 0.03 12.40
C PHE A 137 -18.30 -0.54 12.72
N SER A 138 -19.37 0.07 12.19
CA SER A 138 -20.74 -0.46 12.25
C SER A 138 -21.15 -1.22 10.99
N GLU A 139 -20.66 -0.79 9.81
CA GLU A 139 -20.91 -1.39 8.50
C GLU A 139 -20.01 -2.62 8.25
N ASN A 140 -18.81 -2.63 8.82
CA ASN A 140 -17.85 -3.72 8.66
C ASN A 140 -17.87 -4.63 9.91
N PRO A 141 -18.06 -5.95 9.78
CA PRO A 141 -18.08 -6.85 10.93
C PRO A 141 -16.68 -7.02 11.55
N PRO A 142 -16.56 -7.21 12.88
CA PRO A 142 -15.29 -7.48 13.54
C PRO A 142 -14.72 -8.85 13.13
N PRO A 143 -13.39 -9.00 13.03
CA PRO A 143 -12.76 -10.28 12.71
C PRO A 143 -12.88 -11.25 13.88
N ALA A 144 -13.03 -12.55 13.59
CA ALA A 144 -13.17 -13.60 14.61
C ALA A 144 -11.97 -13.68 15.58
N THR A 145 -10.79 -13.22 15.18
CA THR A 145 -9.58 -13.17 16.00
C THR A 145 -9.55 -12.02 17.00
N LEU A 146 -10.48 -11.04 16.91
CA LEU A 146 -10.43 -9.81 17.71
C LEU A 146 -10.44 -10.07 19.21
N ALA A 147 -11.32 -10.95 19.71
CA ALA A 147 -11.44 -11.25 21.14
C ALA A 147 -10.15 -11.88 21.71
N THR A 148 -9.57 -12.82 20.96
CA THR A 148 -8.29 -13.46 21.30
C THR A 148 -7.14 -12.45 21.30
N HIS A 149 -7.01 -11.63 20.26
CA HIS A 149 -5.96 -10.61 20.17
C HIS A 149 -6.08 -9.56 21.28
N THR A 150 -7.30 -9.08 21.55
CA THR A 150 -7.60 -8.14 22.64
C THR A 150 -7.21 -8.72 23.98
N SER A 151 -7.55 -9.99 24.26
CA SER A 151 -7.22 -10.65 25.53
C SER A 151 -5.71 -10.84 25.73
N LEU A 152 -4.99 -11.25 24.68
CA LEU A 152 -3.53 -11.40 24.71
C LEU A 152 -2.82 -10.05 24.87
N ALA A 153 -3.29 -9.02 24.15
CA ALA A 153 -2.75 -7.67 24.25
C ALA A 153 -2.99 -7.06 25.64
N GLN A 154 -4.18 -7.22 26.22
CA GLN A 154 -4.51 -6.74 27.56
C GLN A 154 -3.54 -7.30 28.60
N ALA A 155 -3.42 -8.63 28.68
CA ALA A 155 -2.55 -9.30 29.65
C ALA A 155 -1.06 -8.91 29.50
N PHE A 156 -0.61 -8.68 28.26
CA PHE A 156 0.74 -8.21 27.97
C PHE A 156 0.95 -6.75 28.38
N ILE A 157 -0.01 -5.87 28.08
CA ILE A 157 0.05 -4.45 28.44
C ILE A 157 0.01 -4.28 29.95
N ASP A 158 -0.89 -4.96 30.67
CA ASP A 158 -1.01 -4.86 32.13
C ASP A 158 0.27 -5.28 32.85
N MET A 159 0.89 -6.39 32.41
CA MET A 159 2.17 -6.88 32.93
C MET A 159 3.27 -5.81 32.79
N HIS A 160 3.41 -5.20 31.62
CA HIS A 160 4.47 -4.23 31.36
C HIS A 160 4.16 -2.84 31.93
N ALA A 161 2.89 -2.45 32.03
CA ALA A 161 2.43 -1.25 32.70
C ALA A 161 2.73 -1.30 34.20
N ALA A 162 2.43 -2.43 34.86
CA ALA A 162 2.78 -2.68 36.26
C ALA A 162 4.30 -2.69 36.50
N ALA A 163 5.08 -3.20 35.54
CA ALA A 163 6.54 -3.15 35.56
C ALA A 163 7.15 -1.79 35.19
N GLY A 164 6.33 -0.77 34.87
CA GLY A 164 6.79 0.57 34.45
C GLY A 164 7.53 0.60 33.11
N ARG A 165 7.45 -0.47 32.30
CA ARG A 165 8.20 -0.63 31.05
C ARG A 165 7.56 0.18 29.92
N ARG A 166 8.41 0.67 28.99
CA ARG A 166 7.97 1.24 27.71
C ARG A 166 7.43 0.12 26.80
N VAL A 167 6.23 0.30 26.26
CA VAL A 167 5.62 -0.66 25.33
C VAL A 167 5.43 0.01 23.98
N VAL A 168 5.85 -0.66 22.91
CA VAL A 168 5.64 -0.22 21.54
C VAL A 168 4.74 -1.17 20.77
N LEU A 169 3.70 -0.64 20.12
CA LEU A 169 2.96 -1.32 19.07
C LEU A 169 3.65 -1.04 17.74
N VAL A 170 4.33 -2.04 17.19
CA VAL A 170 4.90 -2.01 15.84
C VAL A 170 3.88 -2.64 14.89
N THR A 171 3.45 -1.89 13.87
CA THR A 171 2.68 -2.46 12.76
C THR A 171 3.57 -2.79 11.57
N SER A 172 3.33 -3.91 10.89
CA SER A 172 4.20 -4.36 9.79
C SER A 172 3.50 -5.18 8.70
N GLY A 173 4.10 -5.20 7.51
CA GLY A 173 3.55 -5.87 6.32
C GLY A 173 2.42 -5.08 5.64
N GLY A 174 1.82 -5.66 4.60
CA GLY A 174 0.73 -5.06 3.82
C GLY A 174 -0.66 -5.53 4.25
N THR A 175 -1.67 -4.67 4.14
CA THR A 175 -3.08 -5.09 4.24
C THR A 175 -3.63 -5.53 2.88
N THR A 176 -4.52 -6.52 2.87
CA THR A 176 -5.33 -6.85 1.69
C THR A 176 -6.71 -6.22 1.71
N VAL A 177 -7.28 -6.03 0.52
CA VAL A 177 -8.68 -5.68 0.29
C VAL A 177 -9.31 -6.83 -0.51
N PRO A 178 -10.14 -7.68 0.11
CA PRO A 178 -10.97 -8.65 -0.60
C PRO A 178 -11.85 -7.99 -1.65
N LEU A 179 -12.01 -8.63 -2.81
CA LEU A 179 -13.01 -8.22 -3.83
C LEU A 179 -14.30 -9.03 -3.73
N GLU A 180 -14.23 -10.22 -3.13
CA GLU A 180 -15.35 -11.14 -2.92
C GLU A 180 -15.37 -11.62 -1.45
N ARG A 181 -16.56 -11.94 -0.91
CA ARG A 181 -16.70 -12.49 0.45
C ARG A 181 -16.03 -13.86 0.59
N GLN A 182 -16.32 -14.77 -0.34
CA GLN A 182 -15.53 -15.98 -0.54
C GLN A 182 -14.32 -15.61 -1.39
N THR A 183 -13.36 -14.94 -0.75
CA THR A 183 -12.26 -14.24 -1.41
C THR A 183 -11.42 -15.18 -2.27
N VAL A 184 -11.42 -14.92 -3.58
CA VAL A 184 -10.48 -15.54 -4.54
C VAL A 184 -9.48 -14.49 -5.04
N ARG A 185 -9.88 -13.22 -5.06
CA ARG A 185 -9.06 -12.09 -5.49
C ARG A 185 -9.05 -11.00 -4.42
N PHE A 186 -7.91 -10.33 -4.31
CA PHE A 186 -7.72 -9.20 -3.42
C PHE A 186 -6.71 -8.21 -4.02
N ILE A 187 -6.83 -6.95 -3.61
CA ILE A 187 -5.77 -5.95 -3.80
C ILE A 187 -4.82 -6.05 -2.61
N ASP A 188 -3.51 -5.97 -2.83
CA ASP A 188 -2.50 -6.05 -1.76
C ASP A 188 -1.56 -4.83 -1.80
N ASN A 189 -1.26 -4.27 -0.63
CA ASN A 189 -0.32 -3.18 -0.47
C ASN A 189 1.09 -3.73 -0.25
N PHE A 190 1.95 -3.70 -1.27
CA PHE A 190 3.28 -4.31 -1.20
C PHE A 190 4.12 -3.88 0.02
N SER A 191 4.35 -4.81 0.94
CA SER A 191 5.32 -4.69 2.03
C SER A 191 5.70 -6.06 2.58
N ALA A 192 6.96 -6.45 2.41
CA ALA A 192 7.52 -7.70 2.96
C ALA A 192 7.61 -7.69 4.51
N GLY A 193 7.42 -6.55 5.17
CA GLY A 193 7.53 -6.41 6.62
C GLY A 193 8.95 -6.13 7.16
N THR A 194 9.98 -6.04 6.29
CA THR A 194 11.39 -5.86 6.72
C THR A 194 11.55 -4.72 7.72
N ARG A 195 11.07 -3.51 7.40
CA ARG A 195 11.16 -2.32 8.26
C ARG A 195 10.65 -2.60 9.68
N GLY A 196 9.44 -3.16 9.80
CA GLY A 196 8.85 -3.41 11.11
C GLY A 196 9.53 -4.55 11.87
N ALA A 197 9.83 -5.66 11.19
CA ALA A 197 10.49 -6.81 11.80
C ALA A 197 11.88 -6.44 12.35
N THR A 198 12.69 -5.72 11.55
CA THR A 198 13.98 -5.18 11.98
C THR A 198 13.82 -4.16 13.11
N SER A 199 12.87 -3.22 13.00
CA SER A 199 12.62 -2.21 14.03
C SER A 199 12.25 -2.83 15.38
N ALA A 200 11.46 -3.90 15.37
CA ALA A 200 11.09 -4.63 16.58
C ALA A 200 12.29 -5.32 17.25
N GLU A 201 13.27 -5.85 16.49
CA GLU A 201 14.52 -6.37 17.06
C GLU A 201 15.30 -5.27 17.80
N TYR A 202 15.47 -4.09 17.18
CA TYR A 202 16.16 -2.96 17.82
C TYR A 202 15.37 -2.34 18.98
N PHE A 203 14.03 -2.34 18.97
CA PHE A 203 13.22 -1.91 20.12
C PHE A 203 13.39 -2.87 21.32
N LEU A 204 13.47 -4.18 21.08
CA LEU A 204 13.75 -5.18 22.13
C LEU A 204 15.16 -5.00 22.72
N GLU A 205 16.14 -4.60 21.90
CA GLU A 205 17.50 -4.25 22.33
C GLU A 205 17.51 -2.94 23.15
N ALA A 206 16.71 -1.94 22.78
CA ALA A 206 16.45 -0.73 23.55
C ALA A 206 15.58 -0.97 24.82
N GLY A 207 15.27 -2.23 25.17
CA GLY A 207 14.59 -2.59 26.41
C GLY A 207 13.07 -2.37 26.43
N TYR A 208 12.45 -2.08 25.28
CA TYR A 208 11.00 -2.02 25.15
C TYR A 208 10.39 -3.43 25.23
N ALA A 209 9.12 -3.49 25.61
CA ALA A 209 8.25 -4.60 25.23
C ALA A 209 7.55 -4.26 23.91
N VAL A 210 7.43 -5.23 23.01
CA VAL A 210 6.94 -5.04 21.64
C VAL A 210 5.67 -5.87 21.41
N ILE A 211 4.61 -5.20 21.00
CA ILE A 211 3.45 -5.82 20.35
C ILE A 211 3.68 -5.69 18.84
N PHE A 212 3.81 -6.82 18.15
CA PHE A 212 4.11 -6.91 16.73
C PHE A 212 2.85 -7.33 15.95
N LEU A 213 2.06 -6.32 15.55
CA LEU A 213 0.86 -6.49 14.73
C LEU A 213 1.29 -6.57 13.26
N HIS A 214 1.21 -7.74 12.64
CA HIS A 214 1.87 -7.99 11.35
C HIS A 214 1.00 -8.76 10.36
N ARG A 215 1.23 -8.53 9.07
CA ARG A 215 0.62 -9.34 8.00
C ARG A 215 0.99 -10.81 8.18
N GLN A 216 0.00 -11.70 8.17
CA GLN A 216 0.23 -13.14 8.22
C GLN A 216 1.19 -13.56 7.09
N PHE A 217 2.19 -14.36 7.45
CA PHE A 217 3.29 -14.82 6.59
C PHE A 217 4.28 -13.74 6.08
N SER A 218 4.18 -12.47 6.53
CA SER A 218 5.26 -11.51 6.33
C SER A 218 6.43 -11.75 7.27
N LEU A 219 7.53 -11.02 7.08
CA LEU A 219 8.70 -11.06 7.96
C LEU A 219 8.33 -10.78 9.43
N GLN A 220 8.90 -11.59 10.33
CA GLN A 220 8.77 -11.46 11.78
C GLN A 220 10.16 -11.27 12.42
N PRO A 221 10.24 -10.66 13.62
CA PRO A 221 11.49 -10.46 14.34
C PRO A 221 12.21 -11.80 14.54
N TYR A 222 13.53 -11.80 14.34
CA TYR A 222 14.41 -12.96 14.44
C TYR A 222 14.22 -14.04 13.35
N SER A 223 13.00 -14.39 12.94
CA SER A 223 12.79 -15.38 11.87
C SER A 223 13.20 -14.83 10.49
N ARG A 224 13.10 -13.51 10.30
CA ARG A 224 13.43 -12.81 9.04
C ARG A 224 14.83 -13.06 8.50
N HIS A 225 15.77 -13.49 9.35
CA HIS A 225 17.13 -13.85 8.94
C HIS A 225 17.18 -15.16 8.13
N TYR A 226 16.07 -15.91 8.06
CA TYR A 226 15.96 -17.23 7.40
C TYR A 226 14.69 -17.41 6.54
N SER A 227 13.65 -16.56 6.69
CA SER A 227 12.34 -16.81 6.07
C SER A 227 12.18 -16.30 4.63
N HIS A 228 13.01 -15.36 4.17
CA HIS A 228 12.97 -14.79 2.81
C HIS A 228 14.38 -14.60 2.21
N ALA A 229 15.35 -15.41 2.63
CA ALA A 229 16.50 -15.63 1.75
C ALA A 229 16.00 -16.32 0.47
N THR A 230 16.81 -16.30 -0.59
CA THR A 230 16.65 -17.26 -1.72
C THR A 230 16.68 -18.70 -1.25
N ASP A 231 17.25 -18.93 -0.08
CA ASP A 231 17.62 -20.19 0.51
C ASP A 231 16.61 -20.57 1.62
N CYS A 232 16.23 -21.83 1.64
CA CYS A 232 15.35 -22.44 2.63
C CYS A 232 16.03 -22.51 4.01
N VAL A 233 15.26 -22.63 5.08
CA VAL A 233 15.81 -22.89 6.43
C VAL A 233 16.71 -24.14 6.48
N LEU A 234 16.47 -25.12 5.60
CA LEU A 234 17.27 -26.34 5.48
C LEU A 234 18.64 -26.09 4.86
N ASP A 235 18.80 -25.06 4.02
CA ASP A 235 20.07 -24.75 3.35
C ASP A 235 21.11 -24.17 4.32
N PHE A 236 20.67 -23.74 5.51
CA PHE A 236 21.53 -23.32 6.63
C PHE A 236 21.98 -24.49 7.53
N LEU A 237 21.55 -25.73 7.24
CA LEU A 237 21.71 -26.90 8.10
C LEU A 237 22.43 -28.05 7.37
N HIS A 238 23.15 -28.86 8.13
CA HIS A 238 23.73 -30.13 7.67
C HIS A 238 23.59 -31.23 8.74
N GLU A 239 23.74 -32.48 8.32
CA GLU A 239 23.76 -33.64 9.21
C GLU A 239 25.15 -33.79 9.86
N GLY A 240 25.19 -33.93 11.17
CA GLY A 240 26.39 -34.20 11.95
C GLY A 240 26.78 -35.69 11.95
N PRO A 241 28.00 -36.05 12.39
CA PRO A 241 28.49 -37.44 12.36
C PRO A 241 27.69 -38.44 13.20
N ASP A 242 26.83 -37.95 14.09
CA ASP A 242 25.95 -38.68 15.01
C ASP A 242 24.47 -38.65 14.58
N GLY A 243 24.15 -38.11 13.39
CA GLY A 243 22.78 -37.87 12.94
C GLY A 243 22.10 -36.66 13.59
N SER A 244 22.84 -35.81 14.31
CA SER A 244 22.32 -34.54 14.80
C SER A 244 22.18 -33.51 13.66
N VAL A 245 21.29 -32.53 13.83
CA VAL A 245 21.15 -31.43 12.85
C VAL A 245 21.96 -30.23 13.33
N LEU A 246 22.95 -29.82 12.54
CA LEU A 246 23.90 -28.77 12.86
C LEU A 246 23.74 -27.58 11.90
N ALA A 247 23.98 -26.36 12.41
CA ALA A 247 24.07 -25.18 11.57
C ALA A 247 25.40 -25.13 10.81
N ASN A 248 25.37 -24.67 9.55
CA ASN A 248 26.56 -24.49 8.72
C ASN A 248 27.53 -23.49 9.36
N GLU A 249 28.84 -23.73 9.23
CA GLU A 249 29.87 -22.97 9.95
C GLU A 249 29.80 -21.47 9.67
N GLU A 250 29.55 -21.10 8.41
CA GLU A 250 29.44 -19.73 7.92
C GLU A 250 28.29 -18.93 8.56
N CYS A 251 27.18 -19.60 8.91
CA CYS A 251 26.01 -18.96 9.51
C CYS A 251 25.89 -19.20 11.03
N ARG A 252 26.69 -20.13 11.59
CA ARG A 252 26.62 -20.60 12.99
C ARG A 252 26.64 -19.45 14.00
N GLU A 253 27.57 -18.51 13.88
CA GLU A 253 27.70 -17.38 14.83
C GLU A 253 26.47 -16.46 14.80
N LYS A 254 25.99 -16.11 13.60
CA LYS A 254 24.79 -15.29 13.41
C LYS A 254 23.55 -16.03 13.97
N MET A 255 23.40 -17.32 13.69
CA MET A 255 22.32 -18.16 14.21
C MET A 255 22.31 -18.24 15.74
N VAL A 256 23.47 -18.46 16.38
CA VAL A 256 23.58 -18.48 17.85
C VAL A 256 23.21 -17.11 18.44
N THR A 257 23.62 -16.02 17.79
CA THR A 257 23.30 -14.64 18.23
C THR A 257 21.81 -14.35 18.14
N VAL A 258 21.17 -14.63 17.00
CA VAL A 258 19.73 -14.45 16.79
C VAL A 258 18.92 -15.35 17.75
N LEU A 259 19.31 -16.62 17.92
CA LEU A 259 18.65 -17.56 18.83
C LEU A 259 18.72 -17.10 20.30
N ARG A 260 19.88 -16.57 20.75
CA ARG A 260 20.04 -16.00 22.09
C ARG A 260 19.11 -14.80 22.31
N ARG A 261 19.03 -13.88 21.33
CA ARG A 261 18.13 -12.72 21.37
C ARG A 261 16.65 -13.15 21.43
N TYR A 262 16.22 -14.04 20.53
CA TYR A 262 14.86 -14.61 20.50
C TYR A 262 14.48 -15.29 21.83
N ARG A 263 15.33 -16.19 22.35
CA ARG A 263 15.09 -16.88 23.63
C ARG A 263 15.01 -15.88 24.78
N SER A 264 15.86 -14.86 24.80
CA SER A 264 15.85 -13.80 25.81
C SER A 264 14.59 -12.94 25.76
N ALA A 265 14.07 -12.63 24.57
CA ALA A 265 12.81 -11.92 24.40
C ALA A 265 11.61 -12.75 24.86
N ARG A 266 11.55 -14.05 24.52
CA ARG A 266 10.48 -14.95 24.97
C ARG A 266 10.51 -15.22 26.48
N ALA A 267 11.67 -15.52 27.05
CA ALA A 267 11.81 -15.82 28.48
C ALA A 267 11.40 -14.63 29.37
N ARG A 268 11.58 -13.40 28.89
CA ARG A 268 11.18 -12.16 29.59
C ARG A 268 9.80 -11.63 29.17
N ASN A 269 9.03 -12.39 28.38
CA ASN A 269 7.75 -12.01 27.80
C ASN A 269 7.76 -10.60 27.15
N LEU A 270 8.79 -10.29 26.38
CA LEU A 270 8.98 -8.96 25.77
C LEU A 270 8.41 -8.83 24.35
N LEU A 271 8.00 -9.92 23.71
CA LEU A 271 7.49 -9.90 22.33
C LEU A 271 6.16 -10.65 22.25
N LEU A 272 5.09 -9.94 21.88
CA LEU A 272 3.78 -10.49 21.53
C LEU A 272 3.54 -10.31 20.03
N THR A 273 3.34 -11.40 19.28
CA THR A 273 3.06 -11.37 17.84
C THR A 273 1.58 -11.58 17.56
N LEU A 274 0.94 -10.66 16.85
CA LEU A 274 -0.48 -10.74 16.47
C LEU A 274 -0.61 -10.64 14.94
N PRO A 275 -1.18 -11.64 14.25
CA PRO A 275 -1.34 -11.59 12.79
C PRO A 275 -2.58 -10.79 12.36
N PHE A 276 -2.54 -10.21 11.16
CA PHE A 276 -3.71 -9.72 10.42
C PHE A 276 -3.56 -10.08 8.93
N THR A 277 -4.63 -10.01 8.14
CA THR A 277 -4.54 -10.16 6.68
C THR A 277 -5.20 -9.00 5.96
N THR A 278 -6.48 -8.73 6.25
CA THR A 278 -7.25 -7.69 5.60
C THR A 278 -7.06 -6.31 6.24
N ILE A 279 -7.45 -5.27 5.52
CA ILE A 279 -7.58 -3.90 6.05
C ILE A 279 -8.55 -3.84 7.24
N THR A 280 -9.65 -4.61 7.19
CA THR A 280 -10.63 -4.68 8.28
C THR A 280 -10.04 -5.32 9.53
N ASP A 281 -9.30 -6.44 9.38
CA ASP A 281 -8.58 -7.09 10.48
C ASP A 281 -7.65 -6.10 11.18
N TYR A 282 -6.85 -5.41 10.36
CA TYR A 282 -5.87 -4.43 10.81
C TYR A 282 -6.52 -3.30 11.61
N LEU A 283 -7.60 -2.70 11.09
CA LEU A 283 -8.24 -1.55 11.72
C LEU A 283 -8.94 -1.91 13.02
N PHE A 284 -9.65 -3.05 13.09
CA PHE A 284 -10.28 -3.51 14.32
C PHE A 284 -9.25 -3.83 15.42
N VAL A 285 -8.18 -4.55 15.06
CA VAL A 285 -7.14 -4.95 16.03
C VAL A 285 -6.28 -3.75 16.45
N LEU A 286 -5.93 -2.84 15.53
CA LEU A 286 -5.24 -1.58 15.85
C LEU A 286 -6.05 -0.72 16.82
N ARG A 287 -7.35 -0.53 16.55
CA ARG A 287 -8.26 0.24 17.41
C ARG A 287 -8.33 -0.33 18.82
N ALA A 288 -8.53 -1.64 18.94
CA ALA A 288 -8.55 -2.31 20.23
C ALA A 288 -7.24 -2.09 20.98
N ILE A 289 -6.09 -2.49 20.41
CA ILE A 289 -4.79 -2.39 21.09
C ILE A 289 -4.46 -0.94 21.47
N ALA A 290 -4.70 0.04 20.59
CA ALA A 290 -4.46 1.45 20.89
C ALA A 290 -5.26 1.93 22.11
N GLN A 291 -6.53 1.51 22.25
CA GLN A 291 -7.35 1.80 23.43
C GLN A 291 -6.84 1.07 24.68
N LEU A 292 -6.41 -0.19 24.56
CA LEU A 292 -5.84 -0.95 25.69
C LEU A 292 -4.50 -0.36 26.17
N MET A 293 -3.76 0.35 25.32
CA MET A 293 -2.47 0.96 25.68
C MET A 293 -2.59 2.19 26.60
N ARG A 294 -3.79 2.73 26.84
CA ARG A 294 -4.01 3.92 27.69
C ARG A 294 -3.34 3.87 29.08
N PRO A 295 -3.33 2.76 29.84
CA PRO A 295 -2.67 2.70 31.17
C PRO A 295 -1.15 2.92 31.15
N LEU A 296 -0.51 2.84 29.98
CA LEU A 296 0.91 3.16 29.80
C LEU A 296 1.17 4.67 29.83
N GLY A 297 0.14 5.49 29.58
CA GLY A 297 0.26 6.94 29.39
C GLY A 297 1.34 7.27 28.36
N PRO A 298 2.25 8.22 28.65
CA PRO A 298 3.30 8.62 27.71
C PRO A 298 4.40 7.58 27.50
N ARG A 299 4.37 6.42 28.18
CA ARG A 299 5.30 5.29 27.93
C ARG A 299 4.83 4.35 26.81
N GLY A 300 3.62 4.56 26.28
CA GLY A 300 3.10 3.85 25.11
C GLY A 300 3.56 4.52 23.82
N LEU A 301 4.12 3.74 22.90
CA LEU A 301 4.56 4.18 21.57
C LEU A 301 3.81 3.42 20.48
N LEU A 302 3.24 4.12 19.50
CA LEU A 302 2.67 3.50 18.30
C LEU A 302 3.60 3.79 17.11
N TYR A 303 4.15 2.74 16.52
CA TYR A 303 5.11 2.77 15.41
C TYR A 303 4.48 2.13 14.17
N LEU A 304 3.84 2.97 13.36
CA LEU A 304 2.89 2.55 12.33
C LEU A 304 3.59 2.35 10.97
N ALA A 305 4.28 1.22 10.81
CA ALA A 305 5.08 0.88 9.63
C ALA A 305 4.39 -0.12 8.66
N ALA A 306 3.13 -0.50 8.90
CA ALA A 306 2.33 -1.28 7.94
C ALA A 306 1.99 -0.47 6.68
N ALA A 307 1.96 -1.14 5.53
CA ALA A 307 1.45 -0.59 4.28
C ALA A 307 -0.06 -0.77 4.23
N VAL A 308 -0.77 0.21 4.79
CA VAL A 308 -2.24 0.22 4.92
C VAL A 308 -2.88 0.65 3.59
N SER A 309 -3.93 -0.06 3.17
CA SER A 309 -4.69 0.25 1.96
C SER A 309 -5.43 1.58 2.10
N ASP A 310 -5.30 2.47 1.11
CA ASP A 310 -5.97 3.77 1.09
C ASP A 310 -7.44 3.70 0.64
N PHE A 311 -7.84 2.58 0.04
CA PHE A 311 -9.17 2.30 -0.51
C PHE A 311 -9.62 0.88 -0.15
N PHE A 312 -10.93 0.62 -0.12
CA PHE A 312 -11.54 -0.68 0.17
C PHE A 312 -12.85 -0.90 -0.61
N VAL A 313 -13.41 -2.11 -0.55
CA VAL A 313 -14.78 -2.42 -1.04
C VAL A 313 -15.71 -2.53 0.19
N PRO A 314 -16.79 -1.75 0.28
CA PRO A 314 -17.78 -1.90 1.35
C PRO A 314 -18.46 -3.28 1.29
N PRO A 315 -18.77 -3.93 2.43
CA PRO A 315 -19.35 -5.27 2.46
C PRO A 315 -20.66 -5.41 1.67
N GLU A 316 -21.45 -4.35 1.61
CA GLU A 316 -22.72 -4.25 0.87
C GLU A 316 -22.55 -4.32 -0.65
N ARG A 317 -21.37 -3.96 -1.17
CA ARG A 317 -21.03 -4.00 -2.60
C ARG A 317 -20.16 -5.21 -2.98
N MET A 318 -19.73 -6.03 -2.02
CA MET A 318 -18.92 -7.22 -2.29
C MET A 318 -19.79 -8.36 -2.85
N GLN A 319 -19.32 -8.99 -3.92
CA GLN A 319 -19.94 -10.22 -4.43
C GLN A 319 -19.69 -11.38 -3.44
N GLU A 320 -20.66 -12.29 -3.31
CA GLU A 320 -20.52 -13.45 -2.42
C GLU A 320 -19.44 -14.41 -2.93
N HIS A 321 -19.46 -14.70 -4.23
CA HIS A 321 -18.58 -15.66 -4.90
C HIS A 321 -17.64 -14.98 -5.91
N LYS A 322 -16.60 -15.72 -6.32
CA LYS A 322 -15.63 -15.34 -7.36
C LYS A 322 -16.29 -14.61 -8.54
N ILE A 323 -15.84 -13.39 -8.83
CA ILE A 323 -16.29 -12.62 -10.00
C ILE A 323 -15.93 -13.41 -11.28
N GLN A 324 -16.91 -13.67 -12.14
CA GLN A 324 -16.71 -14.47 -13.36
C GLN A 324 -16.18 -13.61 -14.52
N SER A 325 -15.40 -14.22 -15.41
CA SER A 325 -14.79 -13.55 -16.57
C SER A 325 -15.50 -13.83 -17.90
N THR A 326 -16.53 -14.67 -17.89
CA THR A 326 -17.27 -15.16 -19.06
C THR A 326 -18.65 -15.66 -18.65
N ASN A 327 -19.67 -15.46 -19.49
CA ASN A 327 -21.05 -15.96 -19.34
C ASN A 327 -21.20 -17.49 -19.51
N ALA A 328 -20.15 -18.27 -19.20
CA ALA A 328 -20.11 -19.72 -19.42
C ALA A 328 -21.14 -20.50 -18.58
N THR A 329 -21.65 -19.90 -17.50
CA THR A 329 -22.70 -20.46 -16.64
C THR A 329 -24.11 -20.21 -17.15
N ASP A 330 -24.30 -19.21 -18.01
CA ASP A 330 -25.64 -18.75 -18.41
C ASP A 330 -26.28 -19.69 -19.44
N ALA A 331 -25.45 -20.48 -20.14
CA ALA A 331 -25.86 -21.47 -21.13
C ALA A 331 -26.62 -22.69 -20.57
N ASN A 332 -26.77 -22.82 -19.24
CA ASN A 332 -27.41 -23.96 -18.58
C ASN A 332 -28.72 -23.62 -17.84
N THR A 333 -29.28 -22.42 -18.03
CA THR A 333 -30.65 -22.13 -17.57
C THR A 333 -31.62 -22.53 -18.68
N PRO A 334 -32.45 -23.57 -18.54
CA PRO A 334 -33.47 -23.87 -19.53
C PRO A 334 -34.54 -22.79 -19.49
N GLU A 335 -34.57 -21.93 -20.51
CA GLU A 335 -35.63 -20.93 -20.65
C GLU A 335 -37.00 -21.61 -20.69
N ILE A 336 -37.84 -21.26 -19.71
CA ILE A 336 -39.26 -21.55 -19.77
C ILE A 336 -39.81 -20.72 -20.92
N ARG A 337 -40.15 -21.39 -22.03
CA ARG A 337 -40.73 -20.78 -23.24
C ARG A 337 -42.09 -20.15 -22.95
N GLY A 338 -42.08 -18.92 -22.43
CA GLY A 338 -43.20 -18.00 -22.46
C GLY A 338 -43.09 -17.12 -23.70
N SER A 339 -43.97 -17.32 -24.66
CA SER A 339 -44.02 -16.56 -25.92
C SER A 339 -44.52 -15.14 -25.69
N GLU A 340 -43.68 -14.13 -25.90
CA GLU A 340 -44.12 -12.76 -26.20
C GLU A 340 -43.07 -12.05 -27.06
N GLU A 341 -43.49 -11.52 -28.20
CA GLU A 341 -42.63 -10.83 -29.16
C GLU A 341 -42.21 -9.46 -28.60
N ARG A 342 -40.90 -9.21 -28.51
CA ARG A 342 -40.35 -7.85 -28.36
C ARG A 342 -39.23 -7.63 -29.36
N GLY A 343 -39.33 -6.51 -30.07
CA GLY A 343 -38.49 -6.20 -31.22
C GLY A 343 -37.04 -5.92 -30.85
N GLU A 344 -36.21 -5.89 -31.90
CA GLU A 344 -34.80 -5.54 -31.87
C GLU A 344 -34.62 -4.12 -31.32
N GLY A 345 -34.33 -4.03 -30.03
CA GLY A 345 -33.89 -2.79 -29.40
C GLY A 345 -32.42 -2.57 -29.71
N GLU A 346 -32.13 -1.53 -30.49
CA GLU A 346 -30.76 -1.03 -30.64
C GLU A 346 -30.18 -0.73 -29.26
N GLU A 347 -29.00 -1.28 -28.94
CA GLU A 347 -28.27 -0.88 -27.75
C GLU A 347 -27.85 0.59 -27.93
N GLU A 348 -28.58 1.52 -27.32
CA GLU A 348 -28.13 2.91 -27.19
C GLU A 348 -26.83 2.91 -26.37
N GLU A 349 -25.68 2.88 -27.06
CA GLU A 349 -24.37 3.06 -26.45
C GLU A 349 -24.27 4.49 -25.87
N ALA A 350 -24.67 4.61 -24.60
CA ALA A 350 -24.56 5.85 -23.86
C ALA A 350 -23.11 6.35 -23.87
N PHE A 351 -22.95 7.52 -24.48
CA PHE A 351 -21.68 8.21 -24.71
C PHE A 351 -20.99 8.56 -23.38
N ASP A 352 -20.04 7.73 -22.93
CA ASP A 352 -19.12 8.07 -21.83
C ASP A 352 -17.81 8.60 -22.41
N ASN A 353 -17.65 9.92 -22.39
CA ASN A 353 -16.73 10.66 -23.25
C ASN A 353 -15.29 10.72 -22.70
N PHE A 354 -14.76 9.59 -22.22
CA PHE A 354 -13.40 9.50 -21.67
C PHE A 354 -12.76 8.10 -21.79
N ASP A 355 -12.72 7.51 -22.99
CA ASP A 355 -11.71 6.49 -23.32
C ASP A 355 -11.29 6.58 -24.80
N SER A 356 -10.00 6.83 -25.03
CA SER A 356 -9.38 6.82 -26.36
C SER A 356 -8.35 5.69 -26.47
N SER A 357 -8.77 4.47 -26.11
CA SER A 357 -8.01 3.23 -26.31
C SER A 357 -8.88 2.16 -26.99
N PRO A 358 -8.89 2.07 -28.33
CA PRO A 358 -9.78 1.17 -29.08
C PRO A 358 -9.37 -0.33 -29.05
N SER A 359 -8.50 -0.72 -28.11
CA SER A 359 -7.79 -2.01 -28.13
C SER A 359 -8.49 -3.17 -27.42
N VAL A 360 -9.48 -2.91 -26.54
CA VAL A 360 -10.20 -3.98 -25.80
C VAL A 360 -11.70 -3.68 -25.71
N PRO A 361 -12.58 -4.58 -26.24
CA PRO A 361 -14.03 -4.49 -26.13
C PRO A 361 -14.51 -4.37 -24.67
N ARG A 362 -15.58 -3.59 -24.44
CA ARG A 362 -16.16 -3.39 -23.08
C ARG A 362 -16.54 -4.72 -22.41
N SER A 363 -17.02 -5.70 -23.17
CA SER A 363 -17.33 -7.07 -22.71
C SER A 363 -16.13 -7.89 -22.21
N LYS A 364 -14.90 -7.36 -22.29
CA LYS A 364 -13.64 -7.97 -21.78
C LYS A 364 -12.93 -7.10 -20.76
N ARG A 365 -13.64 -6.18 -20.10
CA ARG A 365 -13.09 -5.31 -19.05
C ARG A 365 -13.59 -5.72 -17.67
N LEU A 366 -12.73 -5.61 -16.67
CA LEU A 366 -13.12 -5.68 -15.26
C LEU A 366 -12.96 -4.29 -14.65
N ILE A 367 -14.09 -3.66 -14.29
CA ILE A 367 -14.10 -2.40 -13.56
C ILE A 367 -14.25 -2.69 -12.08
N VAL A 368 -13.41 -2.08 -11.24
CA VAL A 368 -13.48 -2.20 -9.77
C VAL A 368 -13.61 -0.83 -9.14
N ASP A 369 -14.75 -0.58 -8.50
CA ASP A 369 -15.09 0.68 -7.84
C ASP A 369 -14.76 0.62 -6.33
N LEU A 370 -13.77 1.39 -5.91
CA LEU A 370 -13.25 1.39 -4.53
C LEU A 370 -13.57 2.70 -3.79
N ASP A 371 -13.94 2.58 -2.53
CA ASP A 371 -14.18 3.73 -1.64
C ASP A 371 -12.95 4.04 -0.79
N PRO A 372 -12.68 5.31 -0.46
CA PRO A 372 -11.53 5.68 0.36
C PRO A 372 -11.68 5.17 1.80
N VAL A 373 -10.65 4.50 2.32
CA VAL A 373 -10.59 4.11 3.73
C VAL A 373 -10.58 5.37 4.61
N PRO A 374 -11.45 5.46 5.65
CA PRO A 374 -11.47 6.59 6.57
C PRO A 374 -10.09 6.86 7.19
N LYS A 375 -9.80 8.13 7.49
CA LYS A 375 -8.44 8.54 7.92
C LYS A 375 -8.28 8.48 9.44
N PHE A 376 -8.31 7.24 9.97
CA PHE A 376 -8.27 6.89 11.39
C PHE A 376 -7.06 7.42 12.20
N LEU A 377 -6.00 7.94 11.56
CA LEU A 377 -4.86 8.51 12.27
C LEU A 377 -5.25 9.68 13.19
N LYS A 378 -6.29 10.46 12.83
CA LYS A 378 -6.81 11.51 13.72
C LYS A 378 -7.45 10.91 14.98
N ASN A 379 -8.32 9.92 14.80
CA ASN A 379 -9.01 9.20 15.87
C ASN A 379 -8.04 8.47 16.81
N LEU A 380 -6.92 7.98 16.27
CA LEU A 380 -5.86 7.34 17.04
C LEU A 380 -5.14 8.34 17.99
N VAL A 381 -4.95 9.58 17.53
CA VAL A 381 -4.38 10.70 18.33
C VAL A 381 -5.41 11.27 19.30
N ASP A 382 -6.57 11.70 18.83
CA ASP A 382 -7.54 12.44 19.65
C ASP A 382 -8.33 11.51 20.61
N GLY A 383 -8.53 10.25 20.21
CA GLY A 383 -9.42 9.31 20.87
C GLY A 383 -8.73 8.10 21.48
N TRP A 384 -8.05 7.28 20.66
CA TRP A 384 -7.67 5.94 21.10
C TRP A 384 -6.51 5.94 22.11
N ALA A 385 -5.39 6.62 21.79
CA ALA A 385 -4.18 6.64 22.61
C ALA A 385 -3.58 8.05 22.82
N PRO A 386 -4.33 9.02 23.40
CA PRO A 386 -3.97 10.44 23.39
C PRO A 386 -2.71 10.82 24.17
N GLU A 387 -2.32 10.04 25.18
CA GLU A 387 -1.08 10.28 25.92
C GLU A 387 0.17 9.68 25.25
N GLY A 388 -0.02 8.69 24.37
CA GLY A 388 1.07 7.92 23.78
C GLY A 388 1.82 8.68 22.68
N MET A 389 3.10 8.38 22.50
CA MET A 389 3.83 8.88 21.34
C MET A 389 3.39 8.11 20.09
N ILE A 390 3.21 8.82 18.98
CA ILE A 390 2.68 8.25 17.72
C ILE A 390 3.62 8.63 16.57
N VAL A 391 4.20 7.60 15.95
CA VAL A 391 5.13 7.66 14.83
C VAL A 391 4.46 7.01 13.62
N SER A 392 4.31 7.76 12.51
CA SER A 392 3.78 7.22 11.26
C SER A 392 4.84 7.19 10.15
N PHE A 393 4.63 6.35 9.14
CA PHE A 393 5.50 6.26 7.98
C PHE A 393 4.90 6.94 6.74
N LYS A 394 5.77 7.51 5.90
CA LYS A 394 5.40 8.04 4.58
C LYS A 394 6.36 7.51 3.52
N LEU A 395 5.89 6.51 2.78
CA LEU A 395 6.55 6.01 1.57
C LEU A 395 6.13 6.85 0.37
N GLU A 396 7.11 7.34 -0.40
CA GLU A 396 6.88 7.98 -1.70
C GLU A 396 7.88 7.48 -2.74
N THR A 397 7.60 7.73 -4.03
CA THR A 397 8.53 7.46 -5.14
C THR A 397 9.17 8.73 -5.69
N ASP A 398 8.51 9.88 -5.54
CA ASP A 398 8.98 11.19 -5.97
C ASP A 398 9.62 11.96 -4.80
N PRO A 399 10.91 12.34 -4.90
CA PRO A 399 11.62 13.16 -3.89
C PRO A 399 10.91 14.49 -3.56
N SER A 400 10.31 15.14 -4.56
CA SER A 400 9.79 16.51 -4.48
C SER A 400 8.50 16.66 -3.65
N ILE A 401 7.84 15.54 -3.35
CA ILE A 401 6.57 15.49 -2.59
C ILE A 401 6.72 14.89 -1.19
N LEU A 402 7.81 14.17 -0.88
CA LEU A 402 7.96 13.42 0.36
C LEU A 402 7.82 14.29 1.62
N VAL A 403 8.69 15.31 1.77
CA VAL A 403 8.68 16.19 2.95
C VAL A 403 7.38 17.00 3.02
N ARG A 404 6.85 17.45 1.87
CA ARG A 404 5.58 18.20 1.80
C ARG A 404 4.39 17.36 2.31
N LYS A 405 4.30 16.10 1.88
CA LYS A 405 3.26 15.16 2.32
C LYS A 405 3.45 14.73 3.78
N ALA A 406 4.70 14.61 4.25
CA ALA A 406 4.99 14.35 5.66
C ALA A 406 4.51 15.51 6.56
N LYS A 407 4.82 16.77 6.22
CA LYS A 407 4.33 17.96 6.95
C LYS A 407 2.81 18.04 6.93
N TYR A 408 2.17 17.88 5.77
CA TYR A 408 0.71 17.81 5.67
C TYR A 408 0.08 16.70 6.55
N SER A 409 0.75 15.56 6.70
CA SER A 409 0.31 14.47 7.59
C SER A 409 0.36 14.88 9.07
N LEU A 410 1.41 15.60 9.50
CA LEU A 410 1.50 16.16 10.84
C LEU A 410 0.40 17.21 11.07
N ASP A 411 0.24 18.16 10.15
CA ASP A 411 -0.75 19.23 10.25
C ASP A 411 -2.18 18.67 10.36
N ARG A 412 -2.50 17.62 9.58
CA ARG A 412 -3.83 17.00 9.53
C ARG A 412 -4.13 16.10 10.73
N TYR A 413 -3.15 15.36 11.22
CA TYR A 413 -3.38 14.31 12.25
C TYR A 413 -2.80 14.65 13.62
N GLN A 414 -1.96 15.69 13.75
CA GLN A 414 -1.38 16.17 15.03
C GLN A 414 -0.61 15.11 15.84
N HIS A 415 0.02 14.14 15.14
CA HIS A 415 0.90 13.14 15.75
C HIS A 415 2.36 13.64 15.83
N HIS A 416 3.21 12.85 16.48
CA HIS A 416 4.48 13.32 17.04
C HIS A 416 5.65 13.29 16.03
N LEU A 417 5.64 12.34 15.09
CA LEU A 417 6.72 12.14 14.11
C LEU A 417 6.19 11.46 12.84
N VAL A 418 6.59 11.97 11.67
CA VAL A 418 6.55 11.22 10.41
C VAL A 418 7.97 10.80 10.04
N ILE A 419 8.16 9.51 9.79
CA ILE A 419 9.37 8.98 9.16
C ILE A 419 9.08 8.83 7.67
N GLY A 420 9.63 9.74 6.87
CA GLY A 420 9.55 9.71 5.42
C GLY A 420 10.66 8.85 4.80
N ASN A 421 10.34 8.09 3.75
CA ASN A 421 11.34 7.34 3.00
C ASN A 421 10.96 7.23 1.51
N LEU A 422 11.96 7.30 0.62
CA LEU A 422 11.76 7.03 -0.80
C LEU A 422 11.87 5.54 -1.10
N LEU A 423 11.06 5.03 -2.03
CA LEU A 423 11.05 3.59 -2.36
C LEU A 423 12.44 3.07 -2.74
N ALA A 424 13.20 3.84 -3.53
CA ALA A 424 14.53 3.49 -3.99
C ALA A 424 15.59 3.54 -2.87
N THR A 425 15.59 4.59 -2.03
CA THR A 425 16.64 4.82 -1.03
C THR A 425 16.29 4.31 0.38
N ARG A 426 15.12 3.67 0.58
CA ARG A 426 14.59 3.26 1.90
C ARG A 426 15.51 2.42 2.81
N LYS A 427 16.49 1.71 2.26
CA LYS A 427 17.48 0.94 3.04
C LYS A 427 18.66 1.81 3.51
N TRP A 428 18.91 2.92 2.82
CA TRP A 428 20.07 3.80 3.00
C TRP A 428 19.74 5.07 3.77
N GLU A 429 18.52 5.60 3.64
CA GLU A 429 18.12 6.82 4.36
C GLU A 429 16.62 6.87 4.73
N VAL A 430 16.32 7.73 5.70
CA VAL A 430 14.98 8.23 6.02
C VAL A 430 15.05 9.70 6.45
N VAL A 431 13.95 10.43 6.33
CA VAL A 431 13.79 11.79 6.86
C VAL A 431 12.85 11.79 8.06
N PHE A 432 13.27 12.36 9.18
CA PHE A 432 12.44 12.62 10.35
C PHE A 432 11.82 14.00 10.20
N VAL A 433 10.49 14.06 10.15
CA VAL A 433 9.72 15.30 10.11
C VAL A 433 8.88 15.34 11.38
N ALA A 434 9.09 16.36 12.22
CA ALA A 434 8.42 16.51 13.52
C ALA A 434 7.94 17.96 13.71
N PRO A 435 6.83 18.20 14.44
CA PRO A 435 6.29 19.55 14.65
C PRO A 435 7.32 20.50 15.27
N GLY A 436 7.40 21.73 14.77
CA GLY A 436 8.30 22.78 15.28
C GLY A 436 9.81 22.52 15.16
N SER A 437 10.22 21.44 14.49
CA SER A 437 11.61 21.03 14.35
C SER A 437 12.10 21.14 12.90
N LYS A 438 13.41 21.33 12.69
CA LYS A 438 14.00 21.18 11.34
C LYS A 438 13.90 19.72 10.91
N ASP A 439 13.60 19.48 9.63
CA ASP A 439 13.64 18.15 9.03
C ASP A 439 15.04 17.54 9.21
N ARG A 440 15.13 16.30 9.68
CA ARG A 440 16.41 15.63 9.97
C ARG A 440 16.56 14.35 9.18
N TRP A 441 17.50 14.33 8.24
CA TRP A 441 17.89 13.12 7.53
C TRP A 441 18.74 12.19 8.41
N ILE A 442 18.42 10.89 8.39
CA ILE A 442 19.20 9.82 8.99
C ILE A 442 19.68 8.92 7.85
N ARG A 443 20.98 8.66 7.78
CA ARG A 443 21.64 7.99 6.66
C ARG A 443 22.61 6.93 7.15
N VAL A 444 22.65 5.78 6.47
CA VAL A 444 23.68 4.77 6.66
C VAL A 444 25.04 5.36 6.26
N PRO A 445 26.09 5.24 7.10
CA PRO A 445 27.43 5.71 6.74
C PRO A 445 27.94 5.03 5.46
N ARG A 446 28.28 5.83 4.43
CA ARG A 446 28.92 5.33 3.20
C ARG A 446 30.42 5.15 3.45
N SER A 447 30.87 3.92 3.64
CA SER A 447 32.30 3.57 3.67
C SER A 447 32.97 4.04 2.36
N LYS A 448 33.96 4.91 2.45
CA LYS A 448 34.72 5.38 1.27
C LYS A 448 35.32 4.16 0.56
N ARG A 449 35.15 4.06 -0.77
CA ARG A 449 35.75 3.00 -1.61
C ARG A 449 37.22 2.78 -1.19
N LYS A 450 37.59 1.54 -0.88
CA LYS A 450 39.01 1.17 -0.79
C LYS A 450 39.69 1.54 -2.11
N ARG A 451 40.87 2.16 -2.01
CA ARG A 451 41.75 2.64 -3.08
C ARG A 451 41.49 1.97 -4.44
N THR A 452 41.11 2.77 -5.45
CA THR A 452 41.33 2.38 -6.84
C THR A 452 42.81 2.12 -7.06
N ILE A 453 43.14 1.09 -7.85
CA ILE A 453 44.50 0.58 -8.00
C ILE A 453 45.39 1.46 -8.91
N SER A 454 44.84 2.56 -9.43
CA SER A 454 45.53 3.60 -10.20
C SER A 454 46.24 4.59 -9.26
N GLY A 455 47.52 4.34 -8.97
CA GLY A 455 48.37 5.24 -8.18
C GLY A 455 48.71 6.53 -8.90
N VAL A 456 47.83 7.53 -8.80
CA VAL A 456 48.08 8.92 -9.22
C VAL A 456 47.92 9.79 -7.97
N GLU A 457 49.04 10.22 -7.38
CA GLU A 457 49.04 10.89 -6.08
C GLU A 457 48.64 12.38 -6.16
N ASP A 458 48.64 12.98 -7.36
CA ASP A 458 48.39 14.42 -7.58
C ASP A 458 46.91 14.86 -7.56
N LEU A 459 45.97 13.96 -7.22
CA LEU A 459 44.58 14.32 -6.90
C LEU A 459 44.25 14.21 -5.40
N VAL A 460 45.24 13.89 -4.57
CA VAL A 460 45.09 13.73 -3.12
C VAL A 460 45.20 15.08 -2.40
N GLY A 461 44.16 15.92 -2.48
CA GLY A 461 44.15 17.20 -1.73
C GLY A 461 42.84 18.00 -1.71
N ALA A 462 42.00 17.94 -2.75
CA ALA A 462 40.87 18.88 -2.91
C ALA A 462 39.55 18.45 -2.23
N ALA A 463 39.38 17.17 -1.86
CA ALA A 463 38.15 16.62 -1.27
C ALA A 463 38.26 16.36 0.25
N ALA A 464 39.19 17.04 0.93
CA ALA A 464 39.49 16.87 2.36
C ALA A 464 38.75 17.84 3.29
N ARG A 465 37.57 18.32 2.88
CA ARG A 465 36.59 18.92 3.79
C ARG A 465 35.33 18.05 3.75
N GLY A 466 34.79 17.72 4.92
CA GLY A 466 33.54 16.97 5.01
C GLY A 466 32.44 17.80 4.37
N GLY A 467 32.01 17.42 3.17
CA GLY A 467 30.85 18.02 2.53
C GLY A 467 29.66 17.84 3.45
N GLU A 468 28.98 18.95 3.76
CA GLU A 468 27.75 18.91 4.53
C GLU A 468 26.80 17.95 3.83
N ILE A 469 26.34 16.92 4.55
CA ILE A 469 25.41 15.93 3.99
C ILE A 469 24.06 16.64 3.89
N GLY A 470 23.81 17.27 2.74
CA GLY A 470 22.75 18.27 2.55
C GLY A 470 21.35 17.78 2.92
N ASP A 471 20.43 18.73 3.11
CA ASP A 471 19.02 18.44 3.42
C ASP A 471 18.24 17.88 2.21
N GLU A 472 18.91 17.60 1.09
CA GLU A 472 18.34 17.00 -0.13
C GLU A 472 18.39 15.46 -0.08
N PRO A 473 17.41 14.75 -0.65
CA PRO A 473 17.41 13.27 -0.73
C PRO A 473 18.61 12.72 -1.51
N LEU A 474 19.03 11.48 -1.21
CA LEU A 474 20.11 10.81 -1.96
C LEU A 474 19.66 10.45 -3.38
N ASP A 475 20.55 10.62 -4.36
CA ASP A 475 20.37 10.08 -5.71
C ASP A 475 20.53 8.53 -5.67
N PRO A 476 19.53 7.75 -6.12
CA PRO A 476 19.62 6.30 -6.19
C PRO A 476 20.79 5.78 -7.04
N THR A 477 21.24 6.53 -8.05
CA THR A 477 22.31 6.14 -8.97
C THR A 477 23.71 6.22 -8.35
N GLU A 478 23.87 6.95 -7.25
CA GLU A 478 25.13 7.00 -6.50
C GLU A 478 25.29 5.86 -5.48
N LEU A 479 24.23 5.12 -5.18
CA LEU A 479 24.25 4.12 -4.13
C LEU A 479 25.13 2.92 -4.53
N PRO A 480 25.88 2.31 -3.58
CA PRO A 480 26.57 1.05 -3.84
C PRO A 480 25.60 -0.06 -4.25
N ASP A 481 26.06 -0.95 -5.13
CA ASP A 481 25.30 -2.15 -5.50
C ASP A 481 25.04 -3.04 -4.28
N GLY A 482 23.80 -3.51 -4.14
CA GLY A 482 23.38 -4.42 -3.07
C GLY A 482 22.71 -3.74 -1.87
N GLU A 483 22.70 -4.45 -0.73
CA GLU A 483 22.14 -3.96 0.52
C GLU A 483 23.24 -3.34 1.41
N PRO A 484 22.92 -2.31 2.22
CA PRO A 484 23.88 -1.77 3.17
C PRO A 484 24.26 -2.79 4.25
N GLU A 485 25.55 -2.86 4.60
CA GLU A 485 26.05 -3.69 5.71
C GLU A 485 25.38 -3.36 7.06
N LEU A 486 25.01 -2.09 7.25
CA LEU A 486 24.34 -1.58 8.44
C LEU A 486 22.86 -1.31 8.14
N GLU A 487 21.99 -1.98 8.90
CA GLU A 487 20.54 -1.78 8.82
C GLU A 487 20.19 -0.38 9.34
N ILE A 488 19.52 0.45 8.53
CA ILE A 488 19.14 1.84 8.87
C ILE A 488 18.31 1.92 10.15
N GLU A 489 17.56 0.87 10.50
CA GLU A 489 16.82 0.74 11.75
C GLU A 489 17.70 0.87 13.00
N SER A 490 18.98 0.45 12.94
CA SER A 490 19.96 0.66 14.02
C SER A 490 20.22 2.14 14.33
N LEU A 491 19.92 3.04 13.38
CA LEU A 491 19.98 4.50 13.54
C LEU A 491 18.59 5.09 13.83
N ILE A 492 17.53 4.53 13.24
CA ILE A 492 16.14 4.98 13.47
C ILE A 492 15.72 4.74 14.92
N ILE A 493 15.96 3.56 15.49
CA ILE A 493 15.39 3.22 16.80
C ILE A 493 15.99 4.04 17.95
N PRO A 494 17.32 4.23 18.07
CA PRO A 494 17.88 5.16 19.07
C PRO A 494 17.38 6.60 18.88
N ALA A 495 17.18 7.03 17.62
CA ALA A 495 16.64 8.33 17.30
C ALA A 495 15.16 8.50 17.69
N VAL A 496 14.33 7.46 17.56
CA VAL A 496 12.94 7.44 18.03
C VAL A 496 12.90 7.34 19.56
N GLU A 497 13.76 6.54 20.17
CA GLU A 497 13.86 6.42 21.63
C GLU A 497 14.22 7.75 22.30
N ALA A 498 15.14 8.53 21.73
CA ALA A 498 15.47 9.85 22.23
C ALA A 498 14.24 10.79 22.23
N LEU A 499 13.46 10.77 21.14
CA LEU A 499 12.21 11.54 21.03
C LEU A 499 11.13 11.06 22.00
N HIS A 500 10.97 9.74 22.16
CA HIS A 500 10.03 9.15 23.12
C HIS A 500 10.44 9.44 24.57
N THR A 501 11.74 9.48 24.86
CA THR A 501 12.26 9.91 26.17
C THR A 501 11.93 11.37 26.43
N ALA A 502 12.10 12.26 25.43
CA ALA A 502 11.69 13.65 25.53
C ALA A 502 10.16 13.79 25.73
N HIS A 503 9.35 12.97 25.05
CA HIS A 503 7.89 12.92 25.21
C HIS A 503 7.47 12.50 26.63
N ILE A 504 8.09 11.46 27.19
CA ILE A 504 7.84 10.98 28.56
C ILE A 504 8.16 12.04 29.62
N HIS A 505 9.17 12.88 29.37
CA HIS A 505 9.59 13.95 30.28
C HIS A 505 8.99 15.32 29.95
N ALA A 506 8.19 15.44 28.89
CA ALA A 506 7.54 16.69 28.52
C ALA A 506 6.53 17.10 29.61
N PRO A 507 6.46 18.38 30.00
CA PRO A 507 5.47 18.83 30.95
C PRO A 507 4.08 18.61 30.37
N ARG A 508 3.24 17.83 31.08
CA ARG A 508 1.82 17.69 30.73
C ARG A 508 1.21 19.09 30.61
N LYS A 509 0.69 19.42 29.42
CA LYS A 509 -0.17 20.61 29.26
C LYS A 509 -1.31 20.45 30.26
N ARG A 510 -1.47 21.42 31.16
CA ARG A 510 -2.67 21.48 32.00
C ARG A 510 -3.86 21.67 31.08
N GLU A 511 -4.84 20.78 31.20
CA GLU A 511 -6.19 21.06 30.72
C GLU A 511 -6.70 22.30 31.48
N VAL A 512 -7.27 23.25 30.75
CA VAL A 512 -7.79 24.54 31.24
C VAL A 512 -9.30 24.54 31.09
#